data_AF-W1XHR3-F1
#
_entry.id   AF-W1XHR3-F1
#
_cell.length_a   1.000
_cell.length_b   1.000
_cell.length_c   1.000
_cell.angle_alpha   90.00
_cell.angle_beta   90.00
_cell.angle_gamma   90.00
#
_symmetry.space_group_name_H-M   'P 1'
#
loop_
_entity.id
_entity.type
_entity.pdbx_description
1 polymer ?
#
loop_
_entity_poly.entity_id
_entity_poly.type
_entity_poly.pdbx_seq_one_letter_code
_entity_poly.pdbx_strand_id
1 'polypeptide(L)'
;MLMITSFANPRVAQAFVDYMATQGVILTIQQHNQSDVWLADESQAEHVRAELARFLENPADPRYLAASWQAGHTGSGLHYRRYPF
;
A
#
# COMPACT_ATOMS: atom_id res chain seq x y z
N MET A 1 4.11 -3.72 17.06
CA MET A 1 4.06 -2.69 16.00
C MET A 1 5.50 -2.40 15.61
N LEU A 2 5.89 -2.82 14.42
CA LEU A 2 7.29 -2.77 13.96
C LEU A 2 7.40 -1.89 12.73
N MET A 3 8.35 -0.96 12.76
CA MET A 3 8.66 -0.12 11.60
C MET A 3 9.36 -0.98 10.55
N ILE A 4 8.80 -1.04 9.34
CA ILE A 4 9.36 -1.81 8.23
C ILE A 4 10.33 -0.95 7.42
N THR A 5 9.87 0.20 6.97
CA THR A 5 10.66 1.14 6.15
C THR A 5 10.00 2.50 6.10
N SER A 6 10.76 3.53 5.73
CA SER A 6 10.22 4.83 5.34
C SER A 6 10.33 5.02 3.83
N PHE A 7 9.32 5.65 3.23
CA PHE A 7 9.34 6.03 1.82
C PHE A 7 9.32 7.56 1.70
N ALA A 8 10.17 8.10 0.82
CA ALA A 8 10.13 9.52 0.47
C ALA A 8 8.87 9.90 -0.33
N ASN A 9 8.34 8.96 -1.12
CA ASN A 9 7.15 9.20 -1.94
C ASN A 9 5.92 8.54 -1.30
N PRO A 10 4.89 9.30 -0.88
CA PRO A 10 3.69 8.75 -0.24
C PRO A 10 2.91 7.81 -1.16
N ARG A 11 2.94 8.01 -2.49
CA ARG A 11 2.24 7.12 -3.42
C ARG A 11 2.83 5.71 -3.45
N VAL A 12 4.16 5.63 -3.34
CA VAL A 12 4.91 4.37 -3.32
C VAL A 12 4.59 3.60 -2.04
N ALA A 13 4.55 4.29 -0.89
CA ALA A 13 4.11 3.70 0.37
C ALA A 13 2.67 3.16 0.27
N GLN A 14 1.76 3.96 -0.30
CA GLN A 14 0.36 3.58 -0.48
C GLN A 14 0.21 2.32 -1.33
N ALA A 15 0.92 2.23 -2.46
CA ALA A 15 0.86 1.08 -3.35
C ALA A 15 1.36 -0.21 -2.67
N PHE A 16 2.42 -0.10 -1.86
CA PHE A 16 2.92 -1.23 -1.08
C PHE A 16 1.91 -1.69 -0.02
N VAL A 17 1.31 -0.76 0.74
CA VAL A 17 0.31 -1.09 1.75
C VAL A 17 -0.94 -1.71 1.15
N ASP A 18 -1.41 -1.19 0.02
CA ASP A 18 -2.55 -1.75 -0.72
C ASP A 18 -2.28 -3.19 -1.16
N TYR A 19 -1.14 -3.41 -1.82
CA TYR A 19 -0.73 -4.74 -2.25
C TYR A 19 -0.66 -5.73 -1.07
N MET A 20 -0.05 -5.34 0.04
CA MET A 20 0.02 -6.19 1.23
C MET A 20 -1.36 -6.44 1.85
N ALA A 21 -2.28 -5.47 1.79
CA ALA A 21 -3.65 -5.65 2.22
C ALA A 21 -4.39 -6.69 1.36
N THR A 22 -4.13 -6.75 0.04
CA THR A 22 -4.69 -7.83 -0.82
C THR A 22 -4.19 -9.23 -0.44
N GLN A 23 -3.00 -9.32 0.16
CA GLN A 23 -2.43 -10.56 0.68
C GLN A 23 -2.90 -10.88 2.12
N GLY A 24 -3.76 -10.04 2.70
CA GLY A 24 -4.26 -10.20 4.08
C GLY A 24 -3.32 -9.66 5.15
N VAL A 25 -2.30 -8.87 4.77
CA VAL A 25 -1.34 -8.26 5.69
C VAL A 25 -1.72 -6.81 5.94
N ILE A 26 -1.98 -6.46 7.20
CA ILE A 26 -2.35 -5.10 7.59
C ILE A 26 -1.10 -4.28 7.88
N LEU A 27 -0.84 -3.33 7.00
CA LEU A 27 0.20 -2.31 7.15
C LEU A 27 -0.44 -0.94 7.38
N THR A 28 0.22 -0.11 8.18
CA THR A 28 -0.21 1.25 8.50
C THR A 28 0.81 2.24 8.00
N ILE A 29 0.36 3.33 7.38
CA ILE A 29 1.24 4.44 6.98
C ILE A 29 1.11 5.56 8.00
N GLN A 30 2.23 6.02 8.52
CA GLN A 30 2.30 7.22 9.35
C GLN A 30 3.00 8.32 8.54
N GLN A 31 2.28 9.39 8.21
CA GLN A 31 2.85 10.56 7.55
C GLN A 31 3.49 11.47 8.60
N HIS A 32 4.82 11.46 8.62
CA HIS A 32 5.63 12.46 9.33
C HIS A 32 6.32 13.33 8.27
N ASN A 33 7.66 13.34 8.21
CA ASN A 33 8.42 13.98 7.14
C ASN A 33 8.58 13.06 5.91
N GLN A 34 8.45 11.76 6.14
CA GLN A 34 8.39 10.71 5.14
C GLN A 34 7.18 9.82 5.46
N SER A 35 6.85 8.91 4.56
CA SER A 35 5.77 7.95 4.76
C SER A 35 6.34 6.69 5.42
N ASP A 36 6.22 6.62 6.74
CA ASP A 36 6.70 5.48 7.53
C ASP A 36 5.68 4.35 7.48
N VAL A 37 6.12 3.16 7.09
CA VAL A 37 5.29 1.97 7.01
C VAL A 37 5.52 1.11 8.24
N TRP A 38 4.43 0.88 8.97
CA TRP A 38 4.37 0.12 10.20
C TRP A 38 3.62 -1.18 9.98
N LEU A 39 4.18 -2.27 10.48
CA LEU A 39 3.54 -3.57 10.50
C LEU A 39 2.91 -3.82 11.86
N ALA A 40 1.63 -4.20 11.85
CA ALA A 40 0.89 -4.52 13.06
C ALA A 40 1.36 -5.86 13.66
N ASP A 41 1.54 -6.89 12.82
CA ASP A 41 1.91 -8.24 13.23
C ASP A 41 3.36 -8.57 12.88
N GLU A 42 4.21 -8.71 13.90
CA GLU A 42 5.64 -8.94 13.74
C GLU A 42 5.97 -10.35 13.21
N SER A 43 5.05 -11.31 13.33
CA SER A 43 5.21 -12.67 12.80
C SER A 43 5.29 -12.67 11.27
N GLN A 44 4.67 -11.68 10.62
CA GLN A 44 4.73 -11.49 9.17
C GLN A 44 5.89 -10.59 8.72
N ALA A 45 6.75 -10.12 9.64
CA ALA A 45 7.84 -9.20 9.31
C ALA A 45 8.80 -9.79 8.27
N GLU A 46 9.18 -11.06 8.38
CA GLU A 46 10.03 -11.73 7.41
C GLU A 46 9.39 -11.76 6.01
N HIS A 47 8.09 -12.03 5.93
CA HIS A 47 7.35 -12.08 4.68
C HIS A 47 7.25 -10.69 4.04
N VAL A 48 6.89 -9.67 4.83
CA VAL A 48 6.82 -8.27 4.39
C VAL A 48 8.19 -7.77 3.94
N ARG A 49 9.27 -8.12 4.63
CA ARG A 49 10.64 -7.72 4.26
C ARG A 49 11.10 -8.37 2.97
N ALA A 50 10.74 -9.63 2.74
CA ALA A 50 11.01 -10.31 1.48
C ALA A 50 10.25 -9.68 0.30
N GLU A 51 8.96 -9.36 0.49
CA GLU A 51 8.18 -8.66 -0.53
C GLU A 51 8.65 -7.23 -0.76
N LEU A 52 9.05 -6.53 0.31
CA LEU A 52 9.63 -5.19 0.24
C LEU A 52 10.91 -5.18 -0.60
N ALA A 53 11.79 -6.17 -0.44
CA ALA A 53 13.00 -6.26 -1.25
C ALA A 53 12.65 -6.33 -2.75
N ARG A 54 11.70 -7.18 -3.13
CA ARG A 54 11.21 -7.30 -4.51
C ARG A 54 10.56 -6.02 -5.01
N PHE A 55 9.83 -5.33 -4.13
CA PHE A 55 9.22 -4.04 -4.42
C PHE A 55 10.27 -2.94 -4.65
N LEU A 56 11.35 -2.91 -3.87
CA LEU A 56 12.45 -1.96 -4.05
C LEU A 56 13.23 -2.22 -5.35
N GLU A 57 13.34 -3.48 -5.78
CA GLU A 57 13.94 -3.82 -7.08
C GLU A 57 13.13 -3.28 -8.26
N ASN A 58 11.79 -3.32 -8.19
CA ASN A 58 10.93 -2.74 -9.22
C ASN A 58 9.62 -2.15 -8.66
N PRO A 59 9.66 -0.91 -8.14
CA PRO A 59 8.49 -0.28 -7.52
C PRO A 59 7.43 0.16 -8.55
N ALA A 60 7.79 0.21 -9.83
CA ALA A 60 6.89 0.55 -10.93
C ALA A 60 6.23 -0.68 -11.56
N ASP A 61 6.36 -1.86 -10.94
CA ASP A 61 5.78 -3.08 -11.49
C ASP A 61 4.24 -2.97 -11.57
N PRO A 62 3.63 -3.38 -12.70
CA PRO A 62 2.18 -3.34 -12.89
C PRO A 62 1.37 -4.02 -11.78
N ARG A 63 1.93 -5.03 -11.11
CA ARG A 63 1.25 -5.74 -10.01
C ARG A 63 0.94 -4.83 -8.82
N TYR A 64 1.85 -3.92 -8.48
CA TYR A 64 1.68 -2.99 -7.36
C TYR A 64 0.79 -1.82 -7.74
N LEU A 65 0.86 -1.38 -9.00
CA LEU A 65 -0.06 -0.39 -9.55
C LEU A 65 -1.48 -0.94 -9.57
N ALA A 66 -1.69 -2.17 -10.06
CA ALA A 66 -2.99 -2.84 -10.11
C ALA A 66 -3.60 -3.02 -8.72
N ALA A 67 -2.80 -3.42 -7.73
CA ALA A 67 -3.23 -3.43 -6.34
C ALA A 67 -3.65 -2.03 -5.89
N SER A 68 -2.82 -1.00 -6.12
CA SER A 68 -3.12 0.41 -5.80
C SER A 68 -4.43 0.94 -6.40
N TRP A 69 -4.84 0.42 -7.57
CA TRP A 69 -6.14 0.75 -8.18
C TRP A 69 -7.30 0.10 -7.42
N GLN A 70 -7.07 -1.06 -6.79
CA GLN A 70 -8.08 -1.84 -6.11
C GLN A 70 -8.40 -1.30 -4.71
N ALA A 71 -7.45 -0.93 -3.84
CA ALA A 71 -7.81 -0.19 -2.61
C ALA A 71 -7.97 1.31 -2.82
N GLY A 72 -7.49 1.85 -3.95
CA GLY A 72 -7.84 3.20 -4.42
C GLY A 72 -9.36 3.45 -4.55
N HIS A 73 -10.17 2.39 -4.63
CA HIS A 73 -11.64 2.47 -4.68
C HIS A 73 -12.33 2.31 -3.30
N THR A 74 -11.68 2.70 -2.20
CA THR A 74 -12.35 2.65 -0.87
C THR A 74 -12.77 4.02 -0.31
N GLY A 75 -12.65 5.12 -1.06
CA GLY A 75 -13.00 6.44 -0.51
C GLY A 75 -13.53 7.51 -1.46
N SER A 76 -13.68 7.24 -2.75
CA SER A 76 -14.29 8.24 -3.64
C SER A 76 -15.76 7.90 -3.85
N GLY A 77 -16.63 8.59 -3.10
CA GLY A 77 -18.07 8.67 -3.35
C GLY A 77 -18.37 9.37 -4.68
N LEU A 78 -17.81 8.86 -5.78
CA LEU A 78 -18.21 9.21 -7.13
C LEU A 78 -19.55 8.54 -7.39
N HIS A 79 -20.58 9.16 -6.85
CA HIS A 79 -21.95 8.97 -7.24
C HIS A 79 -22.03 9.38 -8.72
N TYR A 80 -21.77 8.43 -9.63
CA TYR A 80 -22.09 8.61 -11.04
C TYR A 80 -23.59 8.86 -11.13
N ARG A 81 -23.96 10.13 -11.19
CA ARG A 81 -25.35 10.55 -11.41
C ARG A 81 -25.70 10.16 -12.82
N ARG A 82 -26.28 8.96 -12.94
CA ARG A 82 -26.88 8.41 -14.15
C ARG A 82 -27.84 9.45 -14.71
N TYR A 83 -27.50 10.04 -15.85
CA TYR A 83 -28.41 10.88 -16.61
C TYR A 83 -29.45 9.98 -17.28
N PRO A 84 -30.76 10.17 -17.04
CA PRO A 84 -31.79 9.56 -17.87
C PRO A 84 -31.92 10.37 -19.16
N PHE A 85 -31.98 9.64 -20.26
CA PHE A 85 -32.41 10.09 -21.59
C PHE A 85 -33.90 10.41 -21.61
#